data_AF-A0A7V1MYQ7-F1
#
_entry.id   AF-A0A7V1MYQ7-F1
#
_cell.length_a   1.000
_cell.length_b   1.000
_cell.length_c   1.000
_cell.angle_alpha   90.00
_cell.angle_beta   90.00
_cell.angle_gamma   90.00
#
_symmetry.space_group_name_H-M   'P 1'
#
loop_
_entity.id
_entity.type
_entity.pdbx_description
1 polymer ?
#
loop_
_entity_poly.entity_id
_entity_poly.type
_entity_poly.pdbx_seq_one_letter_code
_entity_poly.pdbx_strand_id
1 'polypeptide(L)' 'SDSFMQAREKKINQFERQELQKYLINANGNASKAALAARVPRRTFYRLLEKHNIRKDDFKK' A
#
# COMPACT_ATOMS: atom_id res chain seq x y z
N SER A 1 12.95 25.40 -4.78
CA SER A 1 11.68 24.82 -5.27
C SER A 1 11.47 23.37 -4.86
N ASP A 2 12.52 22.65 -4.42
CA ASP A 2 12.45 21.21 -4.08
C ASP A 2 11.74 20.87 -2.76
N SER A 3 11.70 21.80 -1.80
CA SER A 3 11.09 21.56 -0.48
C SER A 3 9.58 21.22 -0.56
N PHE A 4 8.84 21.91 -1.43
CA PHE A 4 7.41 21.64 -1.60
C PHE A 4 7.15 20.27 -2.24
N MET A 5 7.92 19.91 -3.27
CA MET A 5 7.78 18.62 -3.95
C MET A 5 8.15 17.46 -3.02
N GLN A 6 9.21 17.60 -2.23
CA GLN A 6 9.58 16.63 -1.21
C GLN A 6 8.51 16.49 -0.11
N ALA A 7 7.94 17.60 0.37
CA ALA A 7 6.87 17.56 1.36
C ALA A 7 5.61 16.88 0.82
N ARG A 8 5.26 17.14 -0.46
CA ARG A 8 4.15 16.49 -1.15
C ARG A 8 4.40 14.99 -1.31
N GLU A 9 5.60 14.60 -1.74
CA GLU A 9 5.95 13.19 -1.92
C GLU A 9 5.89 12.41 -0.60
N LYS A 10 6.37 12.99 0.51
CA LYS A 10 6.25 12.39 1.84
C LYS A 10 4.79 12.12 2.22
N LYS A 11 3.89 13.08 1.98
CA LYS A 11 2.46 12.90 2.26
C LYS A 11 1.83 11.80 1.40
N ILE A 12 2.19 11.74 0.11
CA ILE A 12 1.70 10.68 -0.80
C ILE A 12 2.19 9.32 -0.34
N ASN A 13 3.48 9.17 -0.03
CA ASN A 13 4.04 7.90 0.41
C ASN A 13 3.42 7.43 1.73
N GLN A 14 3.19 8.36 2.66
CA GLN A 14 2.50 8.05 3.92
C GLN A 14 1.06 7.58 3.69
N PHE A 15 0.32 8.29 2.83
CA PHE A 15 -1.06 7.93 2.48
C PHE A 15 -1.14 6.55 1.82
N GLU A 16 -0.31 6.29 0.79
CA GLU A 16 -0.24 5.00 0.11
C GLU A 16 0.06 3.85 1.09
N ARG A 17 1.05 4.03 1.97
CA ARG A 17 1.42 3.02 2.98
C ARG A 17 0.24 2.71 3.91
N GLN A 18 -0.45 3.72 4.40
CA GLN A 18 -1.61 3.55 5.29
C GLN A 18 -2.76 2.82 4.61
N GLU A 19 -3.09 3.16 3.37
CA GLU A 19 -4.17 2.49 2.63
C GLU A 19 -3.84 1.02 2.34
N LEU A 20 -2.61 0.72 1.89
CA LEU A 20 -2.18 -0.66 1.64
C LEU A 20 -2.32 -1.55 2.89
N GLN A 21 -1.92 -1.03 4.06
CA GLN A 21 -2.04 -1.74 5.33
C GLN A 21 -3.50 -1.97 5.71
N LYS A 22 -4.38 -0.97 5.57
CA LYS A 22 -5.82 -1.13 5.82
C LYS A 22 -6.43 -2.22 4.94
N TYR A 23 -6.12 -2.24 3.65
CA TYR A 23 -6.62 -3.29 2.76
C TYR A 23 -6.09 -4.68 3.13
N LEU A 24 -4.82 -4.79 3.55
CA LEU A 24 -4.26 -6.05 4.01
C LEU A 24 -4.88 -6.55 5.32
N ILE A 25 -5.11 -5.66 6.29
CA ILE A 25 -5.81 -5.97 7.56
C ILE A 25 -7.21 -6.51 7.25
N ASN A 26 -7.99 -5.79 6.45
CA ASN A 26 -9.36 -6.17 6.09
C ASN A 26 -9.42 -7.46 5.25
N ALA A 27 -8.34 -7.80 4.56
CA ALA A 27 -8.21 -9.01 3.77
C ALA A 27 -7.50 -10.16 4.50
N ASN A 28 -7.16 -10.01 5.79
CA ASN A 28 -6.36 -10.98 6.56
C ASN A 28 -5.07 -11.41 5.82
N GLY A 29 -4.31 -10.43 5.31
CA GLY A 29 -3.07 -10.65 4.57
C GLY A 29 -3.25 -11.23 3.16
N ASN A 30 -4.47 -11.44 2.67
CA ASN A 30 -4.72 -11.85 1.30
C ASN A 30 -4.58 -10.66 0.33
N ALA A 31 -3.36 -10.49 -0.20
CA ALA A 31 -3.03 -9.40 -1.12
C ALA A 31 -3.88 -9.41 -2.42
N SER A 32 -4.33 -10.58 -2.89
CA SER A 32 -5.23 -10.64 -4.05
C SER A 32 -6.61 -10.07 -3.75
N LYS A 33 -7.16 -10.35 -2.56
CA LYS A 33 -8.43 -9.77 -2.09
C LYS A 33 -8.28 -8.29 -1.77
N ALA A 34 -7.16 -7.90 -1.16
CA ALA A 34 -6.81 -6.50 -0.89
C ALA A 34 -6.74 -5.66 -2.17
N ALA A 35 -6.10 -6.17 -3.24
CA ALA A 35 -6.03 -5.51 -4.53
C ALA A 35 -7.41 -5.28 -5.17
N LEU A 36 -8.30 -6.28 -5.09
CA LEU A 36 -9.68 -6.16 -5.56
C LEU A 36 -10.44 -5.08 -4.78
N ALA A 37 -10.30 -5.05 -3.45
CA ALA A 37 -10.93 -4.04 -2.59
C ALA A 37 -10.38 -2.63 -2.87
N ALA A 38 -9.08 -2.52 -3.17
CA ALA A 38 -8.42 -1.28 -3.59
C ALA A 38 -8.76 -0.85 -5.02
N ARG A 39 -9.47 -1.69 -5.79
CA ARG A 39 -9.84 -1.47 -7.20
C ARG A 39 -8.62 -1.18 -8.09
N VAL A 40 -7.50 -1.83 -7.80
CA VAL A 40 -6.28 -1.76 -8.62
C VAL A 40 -5.92 -3.14 -9.16
N PRO A 41 -5.23 -3.24 -10.31
CA PRO A 41 -4.67 -4.50 -10.77
C PRO A 41 -3.79 -5.14 -9.70
N ARG A 42 -3.83 -6.46 -9.56
CA ARG A 42 -3.02 -7.20 -8.58
C ARG A 42 -1.54 -6.85 -8.68
N ARG A 43 -1.00 -6.81 -9.90
CA ARG A 43 0.41 -6.42 -10.15
C ARG A 43 0.72 -5.02 -9.62
N THR A 44 -0.20 -4.06 -9.79
CA THR A 44 -0.06 -2.71 -9.25
C THR A 44 -0.02 -2.73 -7.73
N PHE A 45 -0.90 -3.50 -7.09
CA PHE A 45 -0.91 -3.64 -5.63
C PHE A 45 0.42 -4.21 -5.11
N TYR A 46 0.92 -5.29 -5.71
CA TYR A 46 2.21 -5.87 -5.31
C TYR A 46 3.39 -4.91 -5.51
N ARG A 47 3.42 -4.15 -6.61
CA ARG A 47 4.44 -3.11 -6.83
C ARG A 47 4.40 -2.01 -5.76
N LEU A 48 3.20 -1.65 -5.30
CA LEU A 48 3.02 -0.69 -4.21
C LEU A 48 3.49 -1.27 -2.87
N LEU A 49 3.22 -2.56 -2.60
CA LEU A 49 3.77 -3.23 -1.41
C LEU A 49 5.30 -3.24 -1.41
N GLU A 50 5.91 -3.57 -2.55
CA GLU A 50 7.37 -3.57 -2.73
C GLU A 50 7.95 -2.17 -2.54
N LYS A 51 7.39 -1.15 -3.19
CA LYS A 51 7.78 0.26 -3.03
C LYS A 51 7.83 0.69 -1.55
N HIS A 52 6.88 0.22 -0.75
CA HIS A 52 6.71 0.60 0.66
C HIS A 52 7.28 -0.43 1.65
N ASN A 53 7.99 -1.46 1.18
CA ASN A 53 8.54 -2.55 1.99
C ASN A 53 7.51 -3.21 2.92
N ILE A 54 6.29 -3.44 2.42
CA ILE A 54 5.20 -4.05 3.19
C ILE A 54 5.12 -5.54 2.87
N ARG A 55 5.23 -6.40 3.87
CA ARG A 55 5.02 -7.84 3.71
C ARG A 55 3.58 -8.19 4.06
N LYS A 56 2.84 -8.77 3.10
CA LYS A 56 1.44 -9.20 3.31
C LYS A 56 1.27 -10.21 4.46
N ASP A 57 2.31 -10.99 4.75
CA ASP A 57 2.25 -12.06 5.75
C ASP A 57 2.26 -11.51 7.18
N ASP A 58 2.72 -10.27 7.38
CA ASP A 58 2.62 -9.56 8.67
C ASP A 58 1.16 -9.26 9.07
N PHE A 59 0.20 -9.46 8.17
CA PHE A 59 -1.23 -9.17 8.36
C PHE A 59 -2.11 -10.43 8.35
N LYS A 60 -1.50 -11.63 8.36
CA LYS A 60 -2.23 -12.89 8.53
C LYS A 60 -2.38 -13.16 10.03
N LYS A 61 -3.59 -13.52 10.46
CA LYS A 61 -3.83 -14.17 11.75
C LYS A 61 -3.39 -15.64 11.72
#